data_AF-A0A1Y1IW28-F1
#
_entry.id   AF-A0A1Y1IW28-F1
#
_cell.length_a   1.000
_cell.length_b   1.000
_cell.length_c   1.000
_cell.angle_alpha   90.00
_cell.angle_beta   90.00
_cell.angle_gamma   90.00
#
_symmetry.space_group_name_H-M   'P 1'
#
loop_
_entity.id
_entity.type
_entity.pdbx_description
1 polymer ?
#
loop_
_entity_poly.entity_id
_entity_poly.type
_entity_poly.pdbx_seq_one_letter_code
_entity_poly.pdbx_strand_id
1 'polypeptide(L)'
;MAQRSYGPGYQGGRQGRPADTPGAGPGLAARPDRVAVLRQHIVRLADKAPGSQHLPEAEEQLELLSQALKRDLVAYEDQILQITLECTWELPHKLPYYAALLGLLNVADYNFVQRAVEAVHAALQAGLARGDPLTIRLGLRILATLAGTLVASPAGVLRLFQALVTDAVAALDAAPAWQARGDWYVYAVLGALPWGGKELQRGAPAALAELLDLAATYCQHRDHLALPALHAQHTLPDGTPAPDAPDYVEALQAAVAALAQDATWTVKS
;
A
#
# COMPACT_ATOMS: atom_id res chain seq x y z
N MET A 1 -5.75 -33.14 71.68
CA MET A 1 -5.94 -32.32 72.90
C MET A 1 -6.16 -30.90 72.44
N ALA A 2 -7.41 -30.42 72.31
CA ALA A 2 -8.22 -29.68 73.30
C ALA A 2 -8.46 -28.26 72.70
N GLN A 3 -9.57 -28.01 72.00
CA GLN A 3 -10.89 -27.53 72.45
C GLN A 3 -10.94 -26.15 73.13
N ARG A 4 -11.67 -25.23 72.45
CA ARG A 4 -12.62 -24.19 72.94
C ARG A 4 -11.98 -22.96 73.64
N SER A 5 -12.49 -21.72 73.59
CA SER A 5 -13.88 -21.22 73.54
C SER A 5 -13.93 -19.66 73.37
N TYR A 6 -14.99 -19.15 72.70
CA TYR A 6 -15.79 -17.89 72.86
C TYR A 6 -15.30 -16.74 73.79
N GLY A 7 -15.48 -15.44 73.53
CA GLY A 7 -16.60 -14.68 72.92
C GLY A 7 -16.38 -13.13 73.02
N PRO A 8 -17.42 -12.26 73.14
CA PRO A 8 -17.87 -11.29 72.12
C PRO A 8 -17.63 -9.79 72.43
N GLY A 9 -17.83 -8.90 71.44
CA GLY A 9 -17.89 -7.45 71.67
C GLY A 9 -18.28 -6.62 70.43
N TYR A 10 -19.42 -5.93 70.54
CA TYR A 10 -20.15 -5.15 69.54
C TYR A 10 -19.53 -3.78 69.18
N GLN A 11 -20.08 -3.21 68.09
CA GLN A 11 -20.48 -1.81 67.85
C GLN A 11 -19.65 -0.90 66.93
N GLY A 12 -20.37 -0.29 65.97
CA GLY A 12 -20.16 1.12 65.58
C GLY A 12 -19.97 1.35 64.08
N GLY A 13 -21.03 1.80 63.40
CA GLY A 13 -21.07 2.01 61.96
C GLY A 13 -20.28 3.22 61.44
N ARG A 14 -20.00 3.19 60.14
CA ARG A 14 -20.22 4.29 59.18
C ARG A 14 -20.06 3.74 57.77
N GLN A 15 -21.19 3.47 57.11
CA GLN A 15 -21.23 3.30 55.66
C GLN A 15 -20.84 4.64 55.02
N GLY A 16 -19.59 4.74 54.57
CA GLY A 16 -19.19 5.76 53.62
C GLY A 16 -19.76 5.39 52.25
N ARG A 17 -20.62 6.25 51.69
CA ARG A 17 -20.96 6.25 50.27
C ARG A 17 -19.65 6.28 49.45
N PRO A 18 -19.47 5.46 48.41
CA PRO A 18 -18.48 5.76 47.40
C PRO A 18 -18.82 7.12 46.81
N ALA A 19 -17.83 8.01 46.76
CA ALA A 19 -17.96 9.28 46.07
C ALA A 19 -18.27 8.99 44.59
N ASP A 20 -19.36 9.57 44.09
CA ASP A 20 -19.65 9.64 42.66
C ASP A 20 -18.46 10.32 41.97
N THR A 21 -17.64 9.50 41.31
CA THR A 21 -16.70 10.00 40.29
C THR A 21 -17.56 10.58 39.17
N PRO A 22 -17.37 11.84 38.77
CA PRO A 22 -18.09 12.41 37.63
C PRO A 22 -17.78 11.57 36.39
N GLY A 23 -18.84 11.13 35.73
CA GLY A 23 -18.80 10.13 34.68
C GLY A 23 -17.76 10.41 33.59
N ALA A 24 -16.84 9.47 33.42
CA ALA A 24 -16.42 9.11 32.08
C ALA A 24 -17.68 8.55 31.40
N GLY A 25 -18.25 9.30 30.46
CA GLY A 25 -19.32 8.79 29.61
C GLY A 25 -18.89 7.45 29.01
N PRO A 26 -19.85 6.54 28.71
CA PRO A 26 -19.49 5.29 28.06
C PRO A 26 -18.72 5.65 26.80
N GLY A 27 -17.44 5.27 26.73
CA GLY A 27 -16.70 5.32 25.48
C GLY A 27 -17.59 4.66 24.44
N LEU A 28 -17.85 5.34 23.32
CA LEU A 28 -18.73 4.84 22.28
C LEU A 28 -18.20 3.49 21.82
N ALA A 29 -18.68 2.41 22.44
CA ALA A 29 -18.31 1.06 22.04
C ALA A 29 -18.84 0.90 20.62
N ALA A 30 -17.95 0.61 19.69
CA ALA A 30 -18.26 0.47 18.28
C ALA A 30 -19.43 -0.52 18.12
N ARG A 31 -20.51 -0.08 17.46
CA ARG A 31 -21.67 -0.94 17.26
C ARG A 31 -21.36 -1.95 16.14
N PRO A 32 -21.50 -3.27 16.37
CA PRO A 32 -21.08 -4.29 15.39
C PRO A 32 -21.79 -4.18 14.03
N ASP A 33 -23.07 -3.78 14.04
CA ASP A 33 -23.88 -3.52 12.86
C ASP A 33 -23.29 -2.38 12.01
N ARG A 34 -22.85 -1.29 12.64
CA ARG A 34 -22.24 -0.16 11.93
C ARG A 34 -20.90 -0.52 11.31
N VAL A 35 -20.07 -1.29 12.02
CA VAL A 35 -18.79 -1.78 11.48
C VAL A 35 -19.00 -2.68 10.26
N ALA A 36 -20.03 -3.54 10.28
CA ALA A 36 -20.39 -4.36 9.12
C ALA A 36 -20.81 -3.50 7.92
N VAL A 37 -21.62 -2.46 8.13
CA VAL A 37 -22.02 -1.51 7.08
C VAL A 37 -20.81 -0.74 6.52
N LEU A 38 -19.92 -0.24 7.39
CA LEU A 38 -18.69 0.43 6.98
C LEU A 38 -17.83 -0.49 6.10
N ARG A 39 -17.63 -1.73 6.54
CA ARG A 39 -16.88 -2.73 5.78
C ARG A 39 -17.53 -2.99 4.42
N GLN A 40 -18.84 -3.18 4.38
CA GLN A 40 -19.56 -3.39 3.12
C GLN A 40 -19.37 -2.23 2.15
N HIS A 41 -19.48 -0.99 2.62
CA HIS A 41 -19.34 0.18 1.75
C HIS A 41 -17.91 0.39 1.26
N ILE A 42 -16.90 0.24 2.13
CA ILE A 42 -15.49 0.38 1.74
C ILE A 42 -15.10 -0.71 0.74
N VAL A 43 -15.39 -1.99 1.05
CA VAL A 43 -15.03 -3.12 0.17
C VAL A 43 -15.68 -3.03 -1.21
N ARG A 44 -16.92 -2.52 -1.29
CA ARG A 44 -17.69 -2.42 -2.54
C ARG A 44 -17.43 -1.14 -3.34
N LEU A 45 -16.54 -0.26 -2.89
CA LEU A 45 -16.18 0.97 -3.60
C LEU A 45 -15.76 0.66 -5.04
N ALA A 46 -16.32 1.32 -6.05
CA ALA A 46 -16.07 1.08 -7.48
C ALA A 46 -16.56 -0.29 -8.04
N ASP A 47 -17.37 -1.04 -7.29
CA ASP A 47 -18.06 -2.20 -7.88
C ASP A 47 -19.19 -1.73 -8.81
N LYS A 48 -19.27 -2.35 -9.99
CA LYS A 48 -20.43 -2.20 -10.88
C LYS A 48 -21.59 -3.00 -10.29
N ALA A 49 -22.68 -2.37 -9.89
CA ALA A 49 -23.87 -3.12 -9.49
C ALA A 49 -24.56 -3.71 -10.74
N PRO A 50 -24.98 -4.98 -10.72
CA PRO A 50 -25.70 -5.55 -11.85
C PRO A 50 -27.12 -4.97 -11.96
N GLY A 51 -27.49 -4.48 -13.14
CA GLY A 51 -28.89 -4.25 -13.53
C GLY A 51 -29.46 -2.83 -13.42
N SER A 52 -28.66 -1.80 -13.09
CA SER A 52 -29.16 -0.43 -12.93
C SER A 52 -28.65 0.51 -14.04
N GLN A 53 -29.60 1.18 -14.71
CA GLN A 53 -29.35 2.13 -15.81
C GLN A 53 -28.76 3.48 -15.33
N HIS A 54 -28.77 3.76 -14.02
CA HIS A 54 -28.23 4.98 -13.41
C HIS A 54 -27.50 4.63 -12.11
N LEU A 55 -26.29 4.09 -12.22
CA LEU A 55 -25.42 3.95 -11.05
C LEU A 55 -24.52 5.18 -10.92
N PRO A 56 -24.23 5.60 -9.68
CA PRO A 56 -23.14 6.52 -9.42
C PRO A 56 -21.86 6.00 -10.06
N GLU A 57 -21.20 6.85 -10.85
CA GLU A 57 -19.86 6.58 -11.34
C GLU A 57 -18.90 6.42 -10.15
N ALA A 58 -17.75 5.77 -10.37
CA ALA A 58 -16.81 5.51 -9.27
C ALA A 58 -16.39 6.79 -8.52
N GLU A 59 -16.38 7.94 -9.21
CA GLU A 59 -16.12 9.27 -8.64
C GLU A 59 -17.21 9.70 -7.64
N GLU A 60 -18.49 9.55 -8.01
CA GLU A 60 -19.61 9.87 -7.12
C GLU A 60 -19.65 8.92 -5.91
N GLN A 61 -19.40 7.62 -6.13
CA GLN A 61 -19.27 6.66 -5.03
C GLN A 61 -18.17 7.05 -4.05
N LEU A 62 -17.02 7.47 -4.58
CA LEU A 62 -15.87 7.90 -3.79
C LEU A 62 -16.19 9.16 -2.98
N GLU A 63 -16.83 10.15 -3.60
CA GLU A 63 -17.23 11.38 -2.93
C GLU A 63 -18.21 11.10 -1.79
N LEU A 64 -19.31 10.39 -2.07
CA LEU A 64 -20.34 10.04 -1.08
C LEU A 64 -19.75 9.24 0.08
N LEU A 65 -18.91 8.24 -0.22
CA LEU A 65 -18.24 7.44 0.81
C LEU A 65 -17.31 8.31 1.65
N SER A 66 -16.49 9.17 1.04
CA SER A 66 -15.58 10.03 1.78
C SER A 66 -16.32 10.96 2.75
N GLN A 67 -17.45 11.53 2.33
CA GLN A 67 -18.28 12.39 3.17
C GLN A 67 -18.93 11.62 4.33
N ALA A 68 -19.32 10.37 4.11
CA ALA A 68 -19.88 9.51 5.14
C ALA A 68 -18.80 9.11 6.17
N LEU A 69 -17.62 8.67 5.70
CA LEU A 69 -16.52 8.26 6.57
C LEU A 69 -16.02 9.42 7.43
N LYS A 70 -15.92 10.64 6.89
CA LYS A 70 -15.53 11.85 7.66
C LYS A 70 -16.39 12.07 8.90
N ARG A 71 -17.69 11.75 8.84
CA ARG A 71 -18.61 11.87 9.98
C ARG A 71 -18.41 10.75 11.00
N ASP A 72 -18.06 9.57 10.50
CA ASP A 72 -17.89 8.37 11.31
C ASP A 72 -16.49 8.24 11.94
N LEU A 73 -15.49 9.00 11.47
CA LEU A 73 -14.13 8.97 12.02
C LEU A 73 -14.12 9.17 13.54
N VAL A 74 -14.95 10.08 14.08
CA VAL A 74 -15.01 10.36 15.53
C VAL A 74 -15.30 9.12 16.37
N ALA A 75 -16.06 8.16 15.84
CA ALA A 75 -16.52 6.98 16.58
C ALA A 75 -15.91 5.66 16.09
N TYR A 76 -15.39 5.63 14.85
CA TYR A 76 -14.96 4.40 14.18
C TYR A 76 -13.59 4.53 13.51
N GLU A 77 -12.76 5.48 13.95
CA GLU A 77 -11.44 5.77 13.37
C GLU A 77 -10.62 4.49 13.12
N ASP A 78 -10.43 3.67 14.15
CA ASP A 78 -9.60 2.48 14.08
C ASP A 78 -10.16 1.42 13.13
N GLN A 79 -11.49 1.23 13.11
CA GLN A 79 -12.12 0.26 12.23
C GLN A 79 -12.05 0.74 10.77
N ILE A 80 -12.28 2.02 10.51
CA ILE A 80 -12.16 2.61 9.17
C ILE A 80 -10.71 2.48 8.67
N LEU A 81 -9.72 2.80 9.53
CA LEU A 81 -8.31 2.66 9.21
C LEU A 81 -7.98 1.20 8.86
N GLN A 82 -8.35 0.26 9.73
CA GLN A 82 -8.09 -1.16 9.56
C GLN A 82 -8.72 -1.70 8.27
N ILE A 83 -10.02 -1.45 8.04
CA ILE A 83 -10.73 -1.93 6.84
C ILE A 83 -10.10 -1.34 5.58
N THR A 84 -9.79 -0.04 5.59
CA THR A 84 -9.21 0.63 4.42
C THR A 84 -7.82 0.06 4.10
N LEU A 85 -6.99 -0.19 5.11
CA LEU A 85 -5.68 -0.82 4.92
C LEU A 85 -5.81 -2.29 4.47
N GLU A 86 -6.68 -3.09 5.08
CA GLU A 86 -6.94 -4.47 4.61
C GLU A 86 -7.30 -4.47 3.12
N CYS A 87 -8.14 -3.53 2.68
CA CYS A 87 -8.50 -3.37 1.28
C CYS A 87 -7.31 -3.01 0.36
N THR A 88 -6.33 -2.22 0.80
CA THR A 88 -5.16 -1.89 -0.04
C THR A 88 -4.27 -3.11 -0.28
N TRP A 89 -4.16 -4.00 0.70
CA TRP A 89 -3.36 -5.22 0.60
C TRP A 89 -4.09 -6.35 -0.13
N GLU A 90 -5.35 -6.59 0.20
CA GLU A 90 -6.12 -7.76 -0.29
C GLU A 90 -6.79 -7.52 -1.65
N LEU A 91 -7.02 -6.26 -2.04
CA LEU A 91 -7.70 -5.89 -3.29
C LEU A 91 -6.83 -4.96 -4.16
N PRO A 92 -5.62 -5.40 -4.59
CA PRO A 92 -4.65 -4.53 -5.26
C PRO A 92 -5.12 -4.00 -6.62
N HIS A 93 -6.10 -4.64 -7.26
CA HIS A 93 -6.72 -4.15 -8.51
C HIS A 93 -7.63 -2.94 -8.28
N LYS A 94 -8.06 -2.70 -7.03
CA LYS A 94 -8.87 -1.53 -6.61
C LYS A 94 -8.05 -0.48 -5.85
N LEU A 95 -6.74 -0.69 -5.73
CA LEU A 95 -5.82 0.19 -5.00
C LEU A 95 -5.96 1.69 -5.34
N PRO A 96 -6.15 2.13 -6.61
CA PRO A 96 -6.31 3.54 -6.92
C PRO A 96 -7.50 4.19 -6.21
N TYR A 97 -8.61 3.46 -6.05
CA TYR A 97 -9.80 3.97 -5.36
C TYR A 97 -9.56 4.13 -3.85
N TYR A 98 -8.87 3.19 -3.22
CA TYR A 98 -8.52 3.30 -1.79
C TYR A 98 -7.49 4.39 -1.52
N ALA A 99 -6.50 4.54 -2.41
CA ALA A 99 -5.55 5.64 -2.33
C ALA A 99 -6.22 7.00 -2.51
N ALA A 100 -7.20 7.11 -3.42
CA ALA A 100 -7.95 8.33 -3.64
C ALA A 100 -8.87 8.64 -2.44
N LEU A 101 -9.48 7.60 -1.85
CA LEU A 101 -10.27 7.74 -0.61
C LEU A 101 -9.39 8.27 0.53
N LEU A 102 -8.20 7.70 0.72
CA LEU A 102 -7.22 8.20 1.70
C LEU A 102 -6.82 9.65 1.39
N GLY A 103 -6.63 10.03 0.12
CA GLY A 103 -6.38 11.42 -0.27
C GLY A 103 -7.52 12.37 0.13
N LEU A 104 -8.78 11.98 -0.10
CA LEU A 104 -9.96 12.78 0.31
C LEU A 104 -10.12 12.86 1.83
N LEU A 105 -9.75 11.82 2.57
CA LEU A 105 -9.74 11.79 4.02
C LEU A 105 -8.59 12.62 4.59
N ASN A 106 -7.44 12.66 3.93
CA ASN A 106 -6.27 13.45 4.34
C ASN A 106 -6.59 14.96 4.42
N VAL A 107 -7.46 15.45 3.54
CA VAL A 107 -7.96 16.83 3.57
C VAL A 107 -8.79 17.13 4.84
N ALA A 108 -9.45 16.12 5.40
CA ALA A 108 -10.28 16.29 6.60
C ALA A 108 -9.49 16.00 7.89
N ASP A 109 -8.65 14.97 7.90
CA ASP A 109 -7.84 14.58 9.04
C ASP A 109 -6.49 14.02 8.57
N TYR A 110 -5.46 14.85 8.69
CA TYR A 110 -4.09 14.48 8.35
C TYR A 110 -3.53 13.39 9.29
N ASN A 111 -3.84 13.45 10.59
CA ASN A 111 -3.30 12.52 11.56
C ASN A 111 -3.82 11.10 11.32
N PHE A 112 -5.11 10.99 10.98
CA PHE A 112 -5.72 9.72 10.57
C PHE A 112 -4.97 9.08 9.39
N VAL A 113 -4.69 9.86 8.33
CA VAL A 113 -4.01 9.33 7.14
C VAL A 113 -2.52 9.10 7.39
N GLN A 114 -1.89 9.91 8.23
CA GLN A 114 -0.51 9.67 8.67
C GLN A 114 -0.37 8.28 9.29
N ARG A 115 -1.30 7.85 10.15
CA ARG A 115 -1.33 6.48 10.72
C ARG A 115 -1.40 5.41 9.63
N ALA A 116 -2.14 5.66 8.55
CA ALA A 116 -2.22 4.73 7.41
C ALA A 116 -0.87 4.61 6.69
N VAL A 117 -0.18 5.73 6.43
CA VAL A 117 1.14 5.75 5.80
C VAL A 117 2.18 5.06 6.70
N GLU A 118 2.15 5.32 8.00
CA GLU A 118 3.03 4.67 8.98
C GLU A 118 2.82 3.16 9.03
N ALA A 119 1.57 2.69 8.99
CA ALA A 119 1.26 1.26 8.95
C ALA A 119 1.78 0.59 7.67
N VAL A 120 1.63 1.23 6.50
CA VAL A 120 2.20 0.74 5.23
C VAL A 120 3.73 0.70 5.29
N HIS A 121 4.36 1.75 5.83
CA HIS A 121 5.81 1.79 5.99
C HIS A 121 6.31 0.69 6.93
N ALA A 122 5.67 0.49 8.08
CA ALA A 122 6.03 -0.55 9.04
C ALA A 122 5.87 -1.95 8.44
N ALA A 123 4.78 -2.20 7.69
CA ALA A 123 4.59 -3.46 6.98
C ALA A 123 5.69 -3.70 5.93
N LEU A 124 6.04 -2.67 5.16
CA LEU A 124 7.11 -2.75 4.16
C LEU A 124 8.47 -3.03 4.80
N GLN A 125 8.84 -2.34 5.88
CA GLN A 125 10.06 -2.60 6.63
C GLN A 125 10.12 -4.03 7.15
N ALA A 126 9.02 -4.51 7.73
CA ALA A 126 8.93 -5.88 8.21
C ALA A 126 8.96 -6.92 7.06
N GLY A 127 8.45 -6.57 5.89
CA GLY A 127 8.55 -7.37 4.67
C GLY A 127 9.99 -7.45 4.15
N LEU A 128 10.70 -6.32 4.10
CA LEU A 128 12.12 -6.25 3.73
C LEU A 128 12.99 -7.10 4.65
N ALA A 129 12.80 -6.99 5.97
CA ALA A 129 13.54 -7.76 6.98
C ALA A 129 13.32 -9.27 6.86
N ARG A 130 12.11 -9.69 6.50
CA ARG A 130 11.74 -11.11 6.32
C ARG A 130 12.02 -11.64 4.91
N GLY A 131 12.29 -10.76 3.95
CA GLY A 131 12.37 -11.12 2.54
C GLY A 131 11.02 -11.60 1.97
N ASP A 132 9.89 -11.06 2.45
CA ASP A 132 8.56 -11.42 1.93
C ASP A 132 8.28 -10.70 0.60
N PRO A 133 8.30 -11.40 -0.53
CA PRO A 133 8.18 -10.77 -1.83
C PRO A 133 6.82 -10.12 -2.06
N LEU A 134 5.74 -10.68 -1.51
CA LEU A 134 4.40 -10.14 -1.72
C LEU A 134 4.21 -8.82 -0.99
N THR A 135 4.56 -8.79 0.31
CA THR A 135 4.48 -7.58 1.14
C THR A 135 5.34 -6.46 0.57
N ILE A 136 6.57 -6.77 0.13
CA ILE A 136 7.46 -5.75 -0.45
C ILE A 136 6.86 -5.21 -1.75
N ARG A 137 6.47 -6.08 -2.70
CA ARG A 137 5.94 -5.65 -4.00
C ARG A 137 4.66 -4.83 -3.85
N LEU A 138 3.73 -5.25 -3.00
CA LEU A 138 2.50 -4.52 -2.72
C LEU A 138 2.78 -3.21 -1.97
N GLY A 139 3.67 -3.22 -0.98
CA GLY A 139 4.03 -2.01 -0.22
C GLY A 139 4.64 -0.92 -1.10
N LEU A 140 5.57 -1.28 -2.00
CA LEU A 140 6.13 -0.33 -2.97
C LEU A 140 5.04 0.24 -3.89
N ARG A 141 4.14 -0.62 -4.40
CA ARG A 141 3.01 -0.18 -5.22
C ARG A 141 2.09 0.78 -4.47
N ILE A 142 1.70 0.43 -3.23
CA ILE A 142 0.84 1.28 -2.38
C ILE A 142 1.49 2.64 -2.18
N LEU A 143 2.78 2.71 -1.83
CA LEU A 143 3.48 3.99 -1.65
C LEU A 143 3.52 4.83 -2.93
N ALA A 144 3.76 4.22 -4.10
CA ALA A 144 3.68 4.91 -5.38
C ALA A 144 2.27 5.47 -5.65
N THR A 145 1.22 4.68 -5.40
CA THR A 145 -0.17 5.14 -5.56
C THR A 145 -0.53 6.26 -4.58
N LEU A 146 -0.08 6.18 -3.32
CA LEU A 146 -0.29 7.23 -2.32
C LEU A 146 0.43 8.54 -2.68
N ALA A 147 1.58 8.48 -3.33
CA ALA A 147 2.20 9.68 -3.91
C ALA A 147 1.34 10.26 -5.04
N GLY A 148 0.71 9.38 -5.84
CA GLY A 148 -0.29 9.74 -6.84
C GLY A 148 -1.53 10.46 -6.32
N THR A 149 -1.85 10.31 -5.03
CA THR A 149 -3.01 10.93 -4.38
C THR A 149 -2.63 12.00 -3.36
N LEU A 150 -1.40 12.49 -3.42
CA LEU A 150 -0.84 13.55 -2.56
C LEU A 150 -0.83 13.19 -1.06
N VAL A 151 -0.90 11.90 -0.73
CA VAL A 151 -0.80 11.38 0.64
C VAL A 151 0.66 11.16 1.04
N ALA A 152 1.49 10.67 0.11
CA ALA A 152 2.92 10.45 0.34
C ALA A 152 3.77 11.45 -0.45
N SER A 153 4.94 11.82 0.09
CA SER A 153 5.89 12.70 -0.60
C SER A 153 6.51 11.98 -1.81
N PRO A 154 6.40 12.53 -3.04
CA PRO A 154 7.05 11.96 -4.23
C PRO A 154 8.56 11.73 -4.04
N ALA A 155 9.26 12.73 -3.51
CA ALA A 155 10.70 12.63 -3.24
C ALA A 155 11.02 11.55 -2.18
N GLY A 156 10.18 11.40 -1.15
CA GLY A 156 10.36 10.36 -0.13
C GLY A 156 10.22 8.95 -0.69
N VAL A 157 9.20 8.73 -1.54
CA VAL A 157 8.97 7.44 -2.22
C VAL A 157 10.13 7.12 -3.17
N LEU A 158 10.57 8.08 -3.98
CA LEU A 158 11.67 7.88 -4.91
C LEU A 158 12.99 7.60 -4.20
N ARG A 159 13.31 8.26 -3.08
CA ARG A 159 14.50 7.95 -2.30
C ARG A 159 14.54 6.50 -1.82
N LEU A 160 13.41 5.96 -1.38
CA LEU A 160 13.30 4.55 -1.01
C LEU A 160 13.56 3.63 -2.22
N PHE A 161 12.98 3.97 -3.37
CA PHE A 161 13.14 3.18 -4.60
C PHE A 161 14.59 3.21 -5.08
N GLN A 162 15.22 4.38 -5.08
CA GLN A 162 16.62 4.58 -5.41
C GLN A 162 17.51 3.74 -4.49
N ALA A 163 17.30 3.78 -3.17
CA ALA A 163 18.10 2.99 -2.23
C ALA A 163 18.06 1.48 -2.55
N LEU A 164 16.87 0.93 -2.86
CA LEU A 164 16.74 -0.48 -3.24
C LEU A 164 17.48 -0.82 -4.55
N VAL A 165 17.42 0.06 -5.55
CA VAL A 165 18.11 -0.16 -6.84
C VAL A 165 19.61 0.04 -6.70
N THR A 166 20.06 1.04 -5.94
CA THR A 166 21.48 1.26 -5.63
C THR A 166 22.09 0.06 -4.93
N ASP A 167 21.41 -0.51 -3.93
CA ASP A 167 21.87 -1.73 -3.26
C ASP A 167 21.90 -2.93 -4.22
N ALA A 168 20.94 -3.03 -5.15
CA ALA A 168 20.95 -4.05 -6.19
C ALA A 168 22.16 -3.90 -7.15
N VAL A 169 22.48 -2.67 -7.57
CA VAL A 169 23.67 -2.38 -8.39
C VAL A 169 24.95 -2.76 -7.64
N ALA A 170 25.08 -2.35 -6.38
CA ALA A 170 26.25 -2.67 -5.57
C ALA A 170 26.43 -4.19 -5.35
N ALA A 171 25.32 -4.93 -5.30
CA ALA A 171 25.35 -6.38 -5.14
C ALA A 171 25.85 -7.13 -6.38
N LEU A 172 25.78 -6.56 -7.59
CA LEU A 172 26.28 -7.21 -8.81
C LEU A 172 27.78 -7.52 -8.70
N ASP A 173 28.57 -6.55 -8.25
CA ASP A 173 30.02 -6.73 -8.09
C ASP A 173 30.38 -7.50 -6.81
N ALA A 174 29.70 -7.19 -5.70
CA ALA A 174 30.04 -7.74 -4.39
C ALA A 174 29.59 -9.19 -4.20
N ALA A 175 28.50 -9.59 -4.85
CA ALA A 175 27.90 -10.92 -4.70
C ALA A 175 27.11 -11.33 -5.96
N PRO A 176 27.77 -11.71 -7.07
CA PRO A 176 27.09 -12.06 -8.34
C PRO A 176 25.98 -13.13 -8.19
N ALA A 177 26.12 -14.07 -7.26
CA ALA A 177 25.10 -15.08 -6.94
C ALA A 177 23.77 -14.47 -6.44
N TRP A 178 23.74 -13.19 -6.08
CA TRP A 178 22.58 -12.47 -5.57
C TRP A 178 21.85 -11.69 -6.67
N GLN A 179 22.32 -11.75 -7.93
CA GLN A 179 21.70 -11.02 -9.03
C GLN A 179 20.20 -11.30 -9.16
N ALA A 180 19.76 -12.56 -9.06
CA ALA A 180 18.33 -12.89 -9.14
C ALA A 180 17.48 -12.15 -8.08
N ARG A 181 18.06 -11.84 -6.91
CA ARG A 181 17.43 -11.02 -5.88
C ARG A 181 17.43 -9.54 -6.27
N GLY A 182 18.53 -9.05 -6.83
CA GLY A 182 18.62 -7.69 -7.42
C GLY A 182 17.58 -7.49 -8.52
N ASP A 183 17.49 -8.42 -9.46
CA ASP A 183 16.55 -8.40 -10.59
C ASP A 183 15.11 -8.31 -10.08
N TRP A 184 14.80 -9.05 -9.01
CA TRP A 184 13.49 -9.00 -8.38
C TRP A 184 13.17 -7.64 -7.74
N TYR A 185 14.13 -7.01 -7.04
CA TYR A 185 13.92 -5.68 -6.44
C TYR A 185 13.79 -4.59 -7.51
N VAL A 186 14.65 -4.59 -8.52
CA VAL A 186 14.58 -3.66 -9.65
C VAL A 186 13.25 -3.82 -10.37
N TYR A 187 12.82 -5.05 -10.64
CA TYR A 187 11.51 -5.34 -11.21
C TYR A 187 10.35 -4.84 -10.32
N ALA A 188 10.41 -5.08 -9.01
CA ALA A 188 9.36 -4.65 -8.08
C ALA A 188 9.25 -3.11 -8.01
N VAL A 189 10.38 -2.40 -8.02
CA VAL A 189 10.45 -0.94 -8.05
C VAL A 189 9.89 -0.39 -9.36
N LEU A 190 10.38 -0.87 -10.51
CA LEU A 190 9.89 -0.45 -11.82
C LEU A 190 8.40 -0.74 -11.98
N GLY A 191 7.93 -1.90 -11.49
CA GLY A 191 6.53 -2.31 -11.55
C GLY A 191 5.59 -1.50 -10.64
N ALA A 192 6.13 -0.71 -9.70
CA ALA A 192 5.35 0.23 -8.89
C ALA A 192 5.14 1.57 -9.60
N LEU A 193 6.04 1.98 -10.49
CA LEU A 193 6.00 3.29 -11.15
C LEU A 193 4.73 3.55 -11.96
N PRO A 194 4.14 2.60 -12.71
CA PRO A 194 2.88 2.85 -13.43
C PRO A 194 1.71 3.31 -12.55
N TRP A 195 1.77 3.06 -11.23
CA TRP A 195 0.68 3.39 -10.30
C TRP A 195 0.73 4.81 -9.74
N GLY A 196 1.81 5.55 -10.01
CA GLY A 196 1.96 6.93 -9.52
C GLY A 196 2.96 7.77 -10.32
N GLY A 197 3.49 7.24 -11.44
CA GLY A 197 4.65 7.77 -12.15
C GLY A 197 4.46 9.20 -12.64
N LYS A 198 3.25 9.55 -13.09
CA LYS A 198 2.91 10.93 -13.48
C LYS A 198 3.14 11.93 -12.35
N GLU A 199 2.63 11.61 -11.16
CA GLU A 199 2.76 12.48 -10.00
C GLU A 199 4.15 12.43 -9.38
N LEU A 200 4.83 11.29 -9.47
CA LEU A 200 6.25 11.16 -9.11
C LEU A 200 7.12 12.04 -10.01
N GLN A 201 6.90 12.02 -11.31
CA GLN A 201 7.62 12.86 -12.28
C GLN A 201 7.32 14.34 -12.06
N ARG A 202 6.05 14.69 -11.80
CA ARG A 202 5.66 16.07 -11.51
C ARG A 202 6.27 16.59 -10.21
N GLY A 203 6.27 15.78 -9.15
CA GLY A 203 6.69 16.18 -7.82
C GLY A 203 8.19 16.12 -7.57
N ALA A 204 8.92 15.24 -8.26
CA ALA A 204 10.36 15.04 -8.08
C ALA A 204 11.02 14.51 -9.37
N PRO A 205 11.03 15.31 -10.46
CA PRO A 205 11.50 14.86 -11.77
C PRO A 205 12.97 14.40 -11.77
N ALA A 206 13.84 15.12 -11.06
CA ALA A 206 15.26 14.79 -10.98
C ALA A 206 15.50 13.44 -10.28
N ALA A 207 14.80 13.17 -9.17
CA ALA A 207 14.92 11.90 -8.45
C ALA A 207 14.37 10.73 -9.28
N LEU A 208 13.31 10.97 -10.06
CA LEU A 208 12.79 9.94 -10.97
C LEU A 208 13.78 9.66 -12.11
N ALA A 209 14.37 10.70 -12.71
CA ALA A 209 15.39 10.53 -13.75
C ALA A 209 16.58 9.70 -13.22
N GLU A 210 17.09 10.05 -12.03
CA GLU A 210 18.16 9.31 -11.37
C GLU A 210 17.78 7.84 -11.10
N LEU A 211 16.54 7.57 -10.66
CA LEU A 211 16.06 6.20 -10.48
C LEU A 211 16.05 5.41 -11.80
N LEU A 212 15.60 6.02 -12.89
CA LEU A 212 15.57 5.38 -14.21
C LEU A 212 16.99 5.14 -14.75
N ASP A 213 17.92 6.07 -14.52
CA ASP A 213 19.33 5.92 -14.87
C ASP A 213 20.00 4.80 -14.06
N LEU A 214 19.71 4.70 -12.76
CA LEU A 214 20.16 3.60 -11.90
C LEU A 214 19.64 2.24 -12.41
N ALA A 215 18.36 2.17 -12.77
CA ALA A 215 17.77 0.94 -13.31
C ALA A 215 18.37 0.57 -14.68
N ALA A 216 18.62 1.55 -15.55
CA ALA A 216 19.31 1.33 -16.82
C ALA A 216 20.75 0.83 -16.61
N THR A 217 21.48 1.43 -15.66
CA THR A 217 22.82 1.01 -15.27
C THR A 217 22.82 -0.43 -14.76
N TYR A 218 21.86 -0.78 -13.90
CA TYR A 218 21.69 -2.16 -13.42
C TYR A 218 21.52 -3.15 -14.58
N CYS A 219 20.63 -2.86 -15.53
CA CYS A 219 20.40 -3.72 -16.69
C CYS A 219 21.63 -3.88 -17.60
N GLN A 220 22.51 -2.88 -17.67
CA GLN A 220 23.74 -2.94 -18.47
C GLN A 220 24.84 -3.81 -17.85
N HIS A 221 24.87 -3.94 -16.52
CA HIS A 221 25.98 -4.60 -15.80
C HIS A 221 25.66 -6.02 -15.35
N ARG A 222 24.38 -6.37 -15.23
CA ARG A 222 23.97 -7.72 -14.83
C ARG A 222 24.29 -8.75 -15.90
N ASP A 223 24.45 -10.00 -15.50
CA ASP A 223 24.55 -11.11 -16.43
C ASP A 223 23.18 -11.40 -17.06
N HIS A 224 23.12 -11.50 -18.38
CA HIS A 224 21.88 -11.82 -19.07
C HIS A 224 21.64 -13.33 -18.95
N LEU A 225 20.57 -13.72 -18.23
CA LEU A 225 20.15 -15.11 -18.10
C LEU A 225 19.62 -15.61 -19.46
N ALA A 226 20.54 -16.05 -20.32
CA ALA A 226 20.21 -16.80 -21.53
C ALA A 226 19.76 -18.21 -21.12
N LEU A 227 18.53 -18.32 -20.61
CA LEU A 227 17.88 -19.59 -20.33
C LEU A 227 16.90 -19.86 -21.48
N PRO A 228 17.30 -20.63 -22.53
CA PRO A 228 16.40 -21.00 -23.62
C PRO A 228 15.08 -21.60 -23.14
N ALA A 229 15.09 -22.27 -21.97
CA ALA A 229 13.91 -22.84 -21.33
C ALA A 229 12.87 -21.81 -20.86
N LEU A 230 13.25 -20.55 -20.66
CA LEU A 230 12.36 -19.45 -20.28
C LEU A 230 11.90 -18.62 -21.49
N HIS A 231 12.49 -18.85 -22.67
CA HIS A 231 12.08 -18.19 -23.89
C HIS A 231 10.88 -18.94 -24.45
N ALA A 232 9.72 -18.28 -24.50
CA ALA A 232 8.59 -18.76 -25.28
C ALA A 232 8.94 -18.63 -26.77
N GLN A 233 9.71 -19.58 -27.29
CA GLN A 233 9.99 -19.68 -28.72
C GLN A 233 8.67 -19.93 -29.43
N HIS A 234 8.22 -18.96 -30.20
CA HIS A 234 7.07 -19.09 -31.06
C HIS A 234 7.44 -18.70 -32.48
N THR A 235 6.86 -19.42 -33.42
CA THR A 235 6.97 -19.13 -34.85
C THR A 235 5.87 -18.13 -35.19
N LEU A 236 6.23 -17.05 -35.87
CA LEU A 236 5.27 -16.09 -36.40
C LEU A 236 4.39 -16.76 -37.50
N PRO A 237 3.22 -16.18 -37.84
CA PRO A 237 2.31 -16.77 -38.85
C PRO A 237 2.94 -17.00 -40.23
N ASP A 238 4.04 -16.30 -40.54
CA ASP A 238 4.81 -16.41 -41.78
C ASP A 238 5.88 -17.51 -41.74
N GLY A 239 5.97 -18.29 -40.65
CA GLY A 239 6.92 -19.38 -40.49
C GLY A 239 8.30 -18.95 -39.97
N THR A 240 8.52 -17.66 -39.69
CA THR A 240 9.79 -17.17 -39.15
C THR A 240 9.84 -17.28 -37.62
N PRO A 241 11.02 -17.51 -37.00
CA PRO A 241 11.14 -17.45 -35.55
C PRO A 241 10.89 -16.02 -35.07
N ALA A 242 10.13 -15.85 -33.99
CA ALA A 242 10.00 -14.56 -33.34
C ALA A 242 11.39 -14.03 -32.92
N PRO A 243 11.63 -12.71 -33.02
CA PRO A 243 12.91 -12.12 -32.60
C PRO A 243 13.19 -12.40 -31.12
N ASP A 244 14.48 -12.45 -30.76
CA ASP A 244 14.89 -12.58 -29.37
C ASP A 244 14.28 -11.44 -28.55
N ALA A 245 13.37 -11.79 -27.64
CA ALA A 245 12.74 -10.84 -26.75
C ALA A 245 13.72 -10.48 -25.62
N PRO A 246 13.78 -9.21 -25.19
CA PRO A 246 14.49 -8.85 -23.97
C PRO A 246 13.88 -9.61 -22.79
N ASP A 247 14.68 -9.89 -21.77
CA ASP A 247 14.14 -10.53 -20.58
C ASP A 247 13.18 -9.60 -19.80
N TYR A 248 12.54 -10.15 -18.79
CA TYR A 248 11.46 -9.47 -18.07
C TYR A 248 11.88 -8.16 -17.37
N VAL A 249 13.14 -7.98 -16.96
CA VAL A 249 13.61 -6.75 -16.31
C VAL A 249 13.89 -5.68 -17.35
N GLU A 250 14.59 -6.04 -18.43
CA GLU A 250 14.87 -5.13 -19.56
C GLU A 250 13.59 -4.70 -20.26
N ALA A 251 12.67 -5.64 -20.50
CA ALA A 251 11.37 -5.34 -21.09
C ALA A 251 10.60 -4.33 -20.23
N LEU A 252 10.60 -4.50 -18.90
CA LEU A 252 9.94 -3.57 -17.99
C LEU A 252 10.66 -2.22 -17.90
N GLN A 253 11.99 -2.22 -17.87
CA GLN A 253 12.81 -1.00 -17.85
C GLN A 253 12.53 -0.17 -19.10
N ALA A 254 12.55 -0.78 -20.28
CA ALA A 254 12.26 -0.12 -21.54
C ALA A 254 10.82 0.44 -21.57
N ALA A 255 9.83 -0.36 -21.13
CA ALA A 255 8.43 0.07 -21.07
C ALA A 255 8.22 1.27 -20.14
N VAL A 256 8.84 1.25 -18.95
CA VAL A 256 8.74 2.36 -17.98
C VAL A 256 9.50 3.59 -18.48
N ALA A 257 10.68 3.43 -19.10
CA ALA A 257 11.41 4.54 -19.70
C ALA A 257 10.59 5.22 -20.81
N ALA A 258 9.91 4.45 -21.66
CA ALA A 258 9.01 4.98 -22.67
C ALA A 258 7.82 5.73 -22.05
N LEU A 259 7.21 5.20 -20.99
CA LEU A 259 6.14 5.89 -20.25
C LEU A 259 6.60 7.23 -19.67
N ALA A 260 7.81 7.28 -19.12
CA ALA A 260 8.40 8.50 -18.56
C ALA A 260 8.69 9.56 -19.63
N GLN A 261 9.00 9.14 -20.86
CA GLN A 261 9.20 10.04 -22.01
C GLN A 261 7.89 10.61 -22.56
N ASP A 262 6.80 9.83 -22.57
CA ASP A 262 5.47 10.29 -23.00
C ASP A 262 4.92 11.40 -22.07
N ALA A 263 5.40 11.49 -20.82
CA ALA A 263 4.98 12.43 -19.77
C ALA A 263 3.48 12.36 -19.38
N THR A 264 2.62 11.79 -20.23
CA THR A 264 1.22 11.49 -19.93
C THR A 264 1.08 10.26 -19.06
N TRP A 265 2.10 9.38 -19.03
CA TRP A 265 2.07 8.06 -18.38
C TRP A 265 0.85 7.22 -18.80
N THR A 266 0.43 7.36 -20.06
CA THR A 266 -0.68 6.59 -20.60
C THR A 266 -0.17 5.44 -21.45
N VAL A 267 -0.79 4.27 -21.31
CA VAL A 267 -0.59 3.16 -22.24
C VAL A 267 -1.67 3.31 -23.31
N LYS A 268 -1.28 3.50 -24.58
CA LYS A 268 -2.24 3.50 -25.69
C LYS A 268 -2.81 2.08 -25.81
N SER A 269 -4.12 1.95 -25.59
CA SER A 269 -4.90 0.74 -25.80
C SER A 269 -5.15 0.50 -27.28
#